data_AF-A0A5N0GBW5-F1
#
_entry.id   AF-A0A5N0GBW5-F1
#
_cell.length_a   1.000
_cell.length_b   1.000
_cell.length_c   1.000
_cell.angle_alpha   90.00
_cell.angle_beta   90.00
_cell.angle_gamma   90.00
#
_symmetry.space_group_name_H-M   'P 1'
#
loop_
_entity.id
_entity.type
_entity.pdbx_description
1 polymer ?
#
loop_
_entity_poly.entity_id
_entity_poly.type
_entity_poly.pdbx_seq_one_letter_code
_entity_poly.pdbx_strand_id
1 'polypeptide(L)'
;LDNFPSPSLRRSQTQTNHMEVSAWHFAPKSEPAKVRAVREECFLSFYGPGGLATPDDVEALESCQDGYRSGGVEWNDISRGMTREPEVKDEEQMRAFWRQWREQLSPQRKVVA
;
A
#
# COMPACT_ATOMS: atom_id res chain seq x y z
N LEU A 1 16.71 -12.85 11.25
CA LEU A 1 16.56 -12.81 9.78
C LEU A 1 15.98 -11.42 9.45
N ASP A 2 16.72 -10.37 9.85
CA ASP A 2 16.11 -9.06 10.15
C ASP A 2 16.47 -8.01 9.09
N ASN A 3 16.84 -8.45 7.89
CA ASN A 3 17.47 -7.58 6.90
C ASN A 3 16.78 -7.63 5.53
N PHE A 4 15.46 -7.79 5.51
CA PHE A 4 14.72 -7.44 4.31
C PHE A 4 14.78 -5.91 4.17
N PRO A 5 15.34 -5.38 3.07
CA PRO A 5 15.36 -3.93 2.87
C PRO A 5 13.92 -3.44 2.74
N SER A 6 13.48 -2.59 3.66
CA SER A 6 12.17 -1.95 3.51
C SER A 6 12.21 -1.03 2.29
N PRO A 7 11.46 -1.33 1.23
CA PRO A 7 11.37 -0.45 0.09
C PRO A 7 10.67 0.84 0.54
N SER A 8 11.18 1.97 0.10
CA SER A 8 10.47 3.24 0.19
C SER A 8 9.72 3.46 -1.12
N LEU A 9 8.39 3.46 -1.01
CA LEU A 9 7.50 3.60 -2.14
C LEU A 9 6.89 5.00 -2.16
N ARG A 10 6.93 5.66 -3.31
CA ARG A 10 6.12 6.84 -3.58
C ARG A 10 5.03 6.47 -4.57
N ARG A 11 3.79 6.75 -4.19
CA ARG A 11 2.61 6.61 -5.05
C ARG A 11 2.15 8.00 -5.48
N SER A 12 1.85 8.17 -6.76
CA SER A 12 1.36 9.42 -7.35
C SER A 12 0.05 9.15 -8.06
N GLN A 13 -1.06 9.55 -7.44
CA GLN A 13 -2.41 9.37 -7.96
C GLN A 13 -2.90 10.71 -8.51
N THR A 14 -2.89 10.88 -9.83
CA THR A 14 -3.32 12.12 -10.49
C THR A 14 -4.72 12.02 -11.09
N GLN A 15 -5.23 10.80 -11.28
CA GLN A 15 -6.51 10.49 -11.89
C GLN A 15 -7.11 9.24 -11.24
N THR A 16 -8.43 9.04 -11.34
CA THR A 16 -9.15 7.94 -10.68
C THR A 16 -8.67 6.55 -11.10
N ASN A 17 -8.24 6.40 -12.36
CA ASN A 17 -7.89 5.12 -12.99
C ASN A 17 -6.40 5.04 -13.38
N HIS A 18 -5.54 5.84 -12.76
CA HIS A 18 -4.11 5.82 -13.03
C HIS A 18 -3.30 6.16 -11.79
N MET A 19 -2.31 5.32 -11.49
CA MET A 19 -1.35 5.55 -10.43
C MET A 19 0.06 5.29 -10.95
N GLU A 20 0.94 6.27 -10.79
CA GLU A 20 2.36 6.07 -11.01
C GLU A 20 3.03 5.67 -9.69
N VAL A 21 3.86 4.62 -9.74
CA VAL A 21 4.54 4.07 -8.58
C VAL A 21 6.03 4.13 -8.81
N SER A 22 6.74 4.83 -7.92
CA SER A 22 8.20 4.89 -7.92
C SER A 22 8.72 4.24 -6.64
N ALA A 23 9.65 3.29 -6.79
CA ALA A 23 10.22 2.55 -5.68
C ALA A 23 11.72 2.80 -5.58
N TRP A 24 12.20 3.01 -4.36
CA TRP A 24 13.63 3.07 -4.03
C TRP A 24 13.88 2.17 -2.82
N HIS A 25 15.09 1.64 -2.70
CA HIS A 25 15.57 1.12 -1.42
C HIS A 25 16.61 2.08 -0.85
N PHE A 26 16.63 2.21 0.48
CA PHE A 26 17.71 2.91 1.17
C PHE A 26 18.67 1.90 1.80
N ALA A 27 19.95 2.25 1.84
CA ALA A 27 21.00 1.38 2.36
C ALA A 27 22.07 2.17 3.11
N PRO A 28 22.69 1.60 4.16
CA PRO A 28 23.81 2.21 4.84
C PRO A 28 25.00 2.42 3.89
N LYS A 29 25.65 3.59 3.96
CA LYS A 29 26.83 3.89 3.13
C LYS A 29 27.99 2.93 3.36
N SER A 30 28.19 2.47 4.60
CA SER A 30 29.28 1.59 5.03
C SER A 30 28.98 0.08 4.85
N GLU A 31 27.90 -0.28 4.14
CA GLU A 31 27.57 -1.69 3.88
C GLU A 31 28.64 -2.38 3.01
N PRO A 32 29.11 -3.59 3.38
CA PRO A 32 30.05 -4.35 2.57
C PRO A 32 29.49 -4.64 1.18
N ALA A 33 30.35 -4.59 0.15
CA ALA A 33 29.94 -4.75 -1.25
C ALA A 33 29.13 -6.04 -1.52
N LYS A 34 29.48 -7.15 -0.86
CA LYS A 34 28.75 -8.42 -0.99
C LYS A 34 27.33 -8.35 -0.44
N VAL A 35 27.12 -7.67 0.69
CA VAL A 35 25.80 -7.52 1.31
C VAL A 35 24.94 -6.60 0.45
N ARG A 36 25.53 -5.49 -0.05
CA ARG A 36 24.89 -4.59 -1.00
C ARG A 36 24.37 -5.32 -2.24
N ALA A 37 25.20 -6.16 -2.86
CA ALA A 37 24.82 -6.90 -4.06
C ALA A 37 23.63 -7.84 -3.79
N VAL A 38 23.64 -8.58 -2.66
CA VAL A 38 22.50 -9.45 -2.29
C VAL A 38 21.23 -8.63 -2.06
N ARG A 39 21.33 -7.50 -1.35
CA ARG A 39 20.19 -6.64 -1.06
C ARG A 39 19.58 -6.03 -2.33
N GLU A 40 20.42 -5.61 -3.28
CA GLU A 40 19.99 -5.11 -4.59
C GLU A 40 19.25 -6.18 -5.38
N GLU A 41 19.82 -7.39 -5.45
CA GLU A 41 19.17 -8.54 -6.09
C GLU A 41 17.82 -8.85 -5.44
N CYS A 42 17.77 -8.98 -4.11
CA CYS A 42 16.52 -9.25 -3.40
C CYS A 42 15.45 -8.18 -3.62
N PHE A 43 15.85 -6.91 -3.68
CA PHE A 43 14.90 -5.83 -3.98
C PHE A 43 14.33 -5.96 -5.39
N LEU A 44 15.20 -6.16 -6.40
CA LEU A 44 14.76 -6.29 -7.79
C LEU A 44 13.93 -7.56 -8.02
N SER A 45 14.35 -8.68 -7.43
CA SER A 45 13.74 -9.98 -7.63
C SER A 45 12.40 -10.15 -6.92
N PHE A 46 12.12 -9.38 -5.87
CA PHE A 46 10.87 -9.49 -5.10
C PHE A 46 9.97 -8.26 -5.27
N TYR A 47 10.51 -7.06 -5.03
CA TYR A 47 9.76 -5.79 -5.04
C TYR A 47 9.96 -4.97 -6.33
N GLY A 48 10.84 -5.40 -7.23
CA GLY A 48 11.04 -4.76 -8.51
C GLY A 48 9.78 -4.84 -9.38
N PRO A 49 9.66 -4.01 -10.43
CA PRO A 49 8.47 -3.98 -11.29
C PRO A 49 8.17 -5.31 -11.99
N GLY A 50 9.17 -6.17 -12.18
CA GLY A 50 9.02 -7.56 -12.65
C GLY A 50 9.46 -8.60 -11.62
N GLY A 51 9.51 -8.21 -10.33
CA GLY A 51 9.85 -9.10 -9.23
C GLY A 51 8.73 -10.09 -8.93
N LEU A 52 8.90 -10.90 -7.89
CA LEU A 52 7.97 -11.95 -7.54
C LEU A 52 6.66 -11.43 -6.94
N ALA A 53 6.68 -10.35 -6.16
CA ALA A 53 5.49 -9.88 -5.43
C ALA A 53 4.71 -8.79 -6.17
N THR A 54 5.43 -7.82 -6.74
CA THR A 54 4.78 -6.62 -7.30
C THR A 54 3.82 -6.90 -8.46
N PRO A 55 4.09 -7.80 -9.42
CA PRO A 55 3.14 -8.12 -10.47
C PRO A 55 1.82 -8.71 -9.95
N ASP A 56 1.87 -9.57 -8.94
CA ASP A 56 0.67 -10.16 -8.32
C ASP A 56 -0.15 -9.07 -7.60
N ASP A 57 0.52 -8.17 -6.86
CA ASP A 57 -0.14 -7.02 -6.22
C ASP A 57 -0.79 -6.09 -7.25
N VAL A 58 -0.11 -5.84 -8.39
CA VAL A 58 -0.64 -4.99 -9.47
C VAL A 58 -1.86 -5.63 -10.12
N GLU A 59 -1.81 -6.93 -10.45
CA GLU A 59 -2.94 -7.64 -11.04
C GLU A 59 -4.17 -7.59 -10.11
N ALA A 60 -3.99 -7.86 -8.82
CA ALA A 60 -5.08 -7.81 -7.85
C ALA A 60 -5.74 -6.42 -7.77
N LEU A 61 -4.93 -5.35 -7.83
CA LEU A 61 -5.43 -3.97 -7.82
C LEU A 61 -6.14 -3.58 -9.11
N GLU A 62 -5.61 -3.96 -10.27
CA GLU A 62 -6.26 -3.72 -11.58
C GLU A 62 -7.56 -4.52 -11.70
N SER A 63 -7.59 -5.77 -11.23
CA SER A 63 -8.79 -6.61 -11.19
C SER A 63 -9.88 -6.00 -10.31
N CYS A 64 -9.52 -5.48 -9.12
CA CYS A 64 -10.45 -4.68 -8.31
C CYS A 64 -10.99 -3.47 -9.07
N GLN A 65 -10.12 -2.74 -9.78
CA GLN A 65 -10.48 -1.54 -10.52
C GLN A 65 -11.45 -1.83 -11.68
N ASP A 66 -11.29 -2.96 -12.36
CA ASP A 66 -12.25 -3.48 -13.34
C ASP A 66 -13.57 -3.88 -12.69
N GLY A 67 -13.51 -4.58 -11.55
CA GLY A 67 -14.68 -4.93 -10.75
C GLY A 67 -15.53 -3.71 -10.40
N TYR A 68 -14.91 -2.61 -9.95
CA TYR A 68 -15.62 -1.37 -9.62
C TYR A 68 -16.31 -0.72 -10.84
N ARG A 69 -15.82 -0.93 -12.06
CA ARG A 69 -16.47 -0.41 -13.29
C ARG A 69 -17.73 -1.19 -13.67
N SER A 70 -17.89 -2.42 -13.17
CA SER A 70 -19.02 -3.29 -13.53
C SER A 70 -20.36 -2.85 -12.94
N GLY A 71 -20.37 -1.93 -11.95
CA GLY A 71 -21.60 -1.43 -11.33
C GLY A 71 -22.27 -2.43 -10.37
N GLY A 72 -21.50 -3.37 -9.82
CA GLY A 72 -21.97 -4.36 -8.84
C GLY A 72 -22.18 -3.79 -7.42
N VAL A 73 -21.52 -4.38 -6.42
CA VAL A 73 -21.69 -4.02 -5.00
C VAL A 73 -21.03 -2.67 -4.70
N GLU A 74 -21.74 -1.79 -3.97
CA GLU A 74 -21.30 -0.42 -3.68
C GLU A 74 -20.33 -0.30 -2.49
N TRP A 75 -20.02 -1.41 -1.81
CA TRP A 75 -19.28 -1.42 -0.54
C TRP A 75 -18.22 -2.52 -0.51
N ASN A 76 -17.09 -2.21 0.13
CA ASN A 76 -16.09 -3.19 0.53
C ASN A 76 -16.32 -3.57 2.00
N ASP A 77 -16.32 -4.88 2.30
CA ASP A 77 -16.34 -5.36 3.69
C ASP A 77 -14.95 -5.21 4.30
N ILE A 78 -14.85 -4.42 5.37
CA ILE A 78 -13.62 -4.18 6.15
C ILE A 78 -13.94 -4.42 7.64
N SER A 79 -14.64 -5.53 7.93
CA SER A 79 -15.16 -5.85 9.27
C SER A 79 -14.23 -6.74 10.12
N ARG A 80 -13.11 -7.20 9.58
CA ARG A 80 -12.23 -8.12 10.30
C ARG A 80 -11.70 -7.48 11.58
N GLY A 81 -11.86 -8.19 12.69
CA GLY A 81 -11.43 -7.75 14.02
C GLY A 81 -12.35 -6.74 14.73
N MET A 82 -13.54 -6.42 14.20
CA MET A 82 -14.41 -5.41 14.82
C MET A 82 -15.05 -5.81 16.16
N THR A 83 -15.18 -7.10 16.46
CA THR A 83 -15.88 -7.60 17.66
C THR A 83 -14.96 -7.85 18.84
N ARG A 84 -13.69 -7.47 18.74
CA ARG A 84 -12.65 -7.66 19.75
C ARG A 84 -11.57 -6.59 19.61
N GLU A 85 -10.58 -6.62 20.49
CA GLU A 85 -9.37 -5.82 20.30
C GLU A 85 -8.66 -6.20 18.99
N PRO A 86 -8.35 -5.24 18.09
CA PRO A 86 -7.72 -5.51 16.81
C PRO A 86 -6.29 -6.06 16.95
N GLU A 87 -5.98 -7.06 16.14
CA GLU A 87 -4.64 -7.60 15.94
C GLU A 87 -3.99 -7.00 14.67
N VAL A 88 -2.68 -7.17 14.52
CA VAL A 88 -1.90 -6.66 13.36
C VAL A 88 -2.44 -7.18 12.01
N LYS A 89 -3.10 -8.33 12.01
CA LYS A 89 -3.67 -8.97 10.80
C LYS A 89 -5.13 -8.58 10.52
N ASP A 90 -5.74 -7.80 11.41
CA ASP A 90 -7.08 -7.27 11.23
C ASP A 90 -7.05 -5.99 10.39
N GLU A 91 -8.19 -5.33 10.24
CA GLU A 91 -8.33 -4.23 9.27
C GLU A 91 -8.55 -2.87 9.94
N GLU A 92 -8.17 -2.72 11.22
CA GLU A 92 -8.35 -1.46 11.93
C GLU A 92 -7.54 -0.32 11.30
N GLN A 93 -6.32 -0.60 10.83
CA GLN A 93 -5.50 0.37 10.09
C GLN A 93 -6.17 0.85 8.80
N MET A 94 -6.90 -0.02 8.10
CA MET A 94 -7.64 0.35 6.88
C MET A 94 -8.84 1.22 7.23
N ARG A 95 -9.59 0.85 8.27
CA ARG A 95 -10.72 1.66 8.76
C ARG A 95 -10.25 3.03 9.25
N ALA A 96 -9.13 3.12 9.96
CA ALA A 96 -8.55 4.38 10.41
C ALA A 96 -8.22 5.31 9.23
N PHE A 97 -7.59 4.78 8.17
CA PHE A 97 -7.32 5.52 6.94
C PHE A 97 -8.62 6.09 6.32
N TRP A 98 -9.64 5.25 6.11
CA TRP A 98 -10.87 5.69 5.47
C TRP A 98 -11.69 6.68 6.30
N ARG A 99 -11.70 6.54 7.63
CA ARG A 99 -12.33 7.53 8.53
C ARG A 99 -11.65 8.89 8.40
N GLN A 100 -10.31 8.92 8.45
CA GLN A 100 -9.55 10.16 8.32
C GLN A 100 -9.69 10.80 6.93
N TRP A 101 -9.67 9.98 5.87
CA TRP A 101 -9.91 10.43 4.50
C TRP A 101 -11.30 11.07 4.35
N ARG A 102 -12.34 10.46 4.93
CA ARG A 102 -13.69 11.01 4.94
C ARG A 102 -13.75 12.35 5.64
N GLU A 103 -13.07 12.50 6.78
CA GLU A 103 -13.01 13.78 7.50
C GLU A 103 -12.35 14.88 6.67
N GLN A 104 -11.28 14.56 5.94
CA GLN A 104 -10.57 15.53 5.10
C GLN A 104 -11.37 15.96 3.87
N LEU A 105 -12.19 15.07 3.29
CA LEU A 105 -13.02 15.38 2.13
C LEU A 105 -14.39 15.95 2.48
N SER A 106 -14.87 15.73 3.71
CA SER A 106 -16.12 16.34 4.15
C SER A 106 -15.94 17.87 4.23
N PRO A 107 -16.90 18.67 3.73
CA PRO A 107 -16.85 20.12 3.88
C PRO A 107 -16.67 20.46 5.35
N GLN A 108 -15.72 21.34 5.69
CA GLN A 108 -15.37 21.60 7.09
C GLN A 108 -16.64 21.81 7.92
N ARG A 109 -16.89 20.92 8.87
CA ARG A 109 -17.83 21.22 9.96
C ARG A 109 -17.18 22.35 10.75
N LYS A 110 -17.46 23.60 10.35
CA LYS A 110 -17.17 24.76 11.18
C LYS A 110 -17.84 24.48 12.52
N VAL A 111 -17.04 24.24 13.54
CA VAL A 111 -17.53 24.25 14.91
C VAL A 111 -17.94 25.70 15.15
N VAL A 112 -19.24 25.94 15.11
CA VAL A 112 -19.80 27.23 15.52
C VAL A 112 -19.63 27.27 17.03
N ALA A 113 -18.78 28.19 17.48
CA ALA A 113 -18.59 28.50 18.89
C ALA A 113 -19.85 29.19 19.47
#